data_AF-X1SK57-F1
#
_entry.id   AF-X1SK57-F1
#
_cell.length_a   1.000
_cell.length_b   1.000
_cell.length_c   1.000
_cell.angle_alpha   90.00
_cell.angle_beta   90.00
_cell.angle_gamma   90.00
#
_symmetry.space_group_name_H-M   'P 1'
#
loop_
_entity.id
_entity.type
_entity.pdbx_description
1 polymer ?
#
loop_
_entity_poly.entity_id
_entity_poly.type
_entity_poly.pdbx_seq_one_letter_code
_entity_poly.pdbx_strand_id
1 'polypeptide(L)'
;MELEKAKAIAENIKAVLDPACQRVTIAGSIRRRKPYPHDIELLCVPKYVDGADMLDAKIQTMIYYDMLGYRLNKLGSKVYGPKNKLLVHIPSGIGIDIFSTTAECWPVALVVRTGGERTNKEIAFRAIERGMRFHAYGRGFTRADGSAAIRKIDVETGDVARHTTLEWVFKEWGCDPDTCEQYLEKQCRRVMNLLFFMPDVPGVGVWQLDTTSFYSIVNVNSCVDLIRRLCGR
;
A
#
# COMPACT_ATOMS: atom_id res chain seq x y z
N MET A 1 26.05 -2.17 -3.49
CA MET A 1 26.36 -3.36 -4.31
C MET A 1 25.90 -3.09 -5.73
N GLU A 2 26.56 -3.61 -6.77
CA GLU A 2 26.06 -3.49 -8.16
C GLU A 2 24.65 -4.08 -8.31
N LEU A 3 23.81 -3.44 -9.12
CA LEU A 3 22.42 -3.85 -9.34
C LEU A 3 22.28 -5.32 -9.71
N GLU A 4 23.06 -5.82 -10.68
CA GLU A 4 22.95 -7.21 -11.14
C GLU A 4 23.31 -8.22 -10.04
N LYS A 5 24.34 -7.92 -9.22
CA LYS A 5 24.71 -8.76 -8.09
C LYS A 5 23.62 -8.76 -7.01
N ALA A 6 23.08 -7.59 -6.68
CA ALA A 6 22.01 -7.47 -5.69
C ALA A 6 20.73 -8.17 -6.17
N LYS A 7 20.40 -8.02 -7.45
CA LYS A 7 19.24 -8.67 -8.09
C LYS A 7 19.39 -10.19 -8.10
N ALA A 8 20.56 -10.74 -8.42
CA ALA A 8 20.79 -12.18 -8.38
C ALA A 8 20.56 -12.77 -6.97
N ILE A 9 21.07 -12.10 -5.93
CA ILE A 9 20.82 -12.50 -4.54
C ILE A 9 19.33 -12.40 -4.21
N ALA A 10 18.67 -11.32 -4.63
CA ALA A 10 17.25 -11.09 -4.39
C ALA A 10 16.36 -12.16 -5.03
N GLU A 11 16.65 -12.55 -6.27
CA GLU A 11 15.92 -13.61 -6.99
C GLU A 11 16.12 -14.99 -6.34
N ASN A 12 17.35 -15.30 -5.91
CA ASN A 12 17.63 -16.54 -5.18
C ASN A 12 16.84 -16.62 -3.87
N ILE A 13 16.88 -15.57 -3.06
CA ILE A 13 16.11 -15.50 -1.80
C ILE A 13 14.61 -15.57 -2.10
N LYS A 14 14.13 -14.81 -3.09
CA LYS A 14 12.72 -14.85 -3.52
C LYS A 14 12.30 -16.26 -3.89
N ALA A 15 13.09 -16.99 -4.68
CA ALA A 15 12.78 -18.36 -5.09
C ALA A 15 12.65 -19.32 -3.90
N VAL A 16 13.49 -19.16 -2.87
CA VAL A 16 13.41 -19.96 -1.64
C VAL A 16 12.16 -19.64 -0.82
N LEU A 17 11.74 -18.36 -0.79
CA LEU A 17 10.58 -17.90 -0.02
C LEU A 17 9.24 -18.08 -0.75
N ASP A 18 9.25 -18.18 -2.08
CA ASP A 18 8.05 -18.26 -2.94
C ASP A 18 7.06 -19.37 -2.49
N PRO A 19 7.51 -20.61 -2.17
CA PRO A 19 6.60 -21.66 -1.72
C PRO A 19 5.89 -21.33 -0.40
N ALA A 20 6.52 -20.55 0.47
CA ALA A 20 5.99 -20.12 1.77
C ALA A 20 5.10 -18.87 1.69
N CYS A 21 4.96 -18.27 0.50
CA CYS A 21 4.16 -17.08 0.24
C CYS A 21 2.99 -17.39 -0.68
N GLN A 22 1.86 -16.70 -0.48
CA GLN A 22 0.83 -16.59 -1.51
C GLN A 22 1.33 -15.71 -2.65
N ARG A 23 2.16 -14.70 -2.31
CA ARG A 23 2.76 -13.77 -3.27
C ARG A 23 4.06 -13.21 -2.71
N VAL A 24 5.10 -13.11 -3.55
CA VAL A 24 6.35 -12.45 -3.20
C VAL A 24 6.88 -11.64 -4.38
N THR A 25 7.46 -10.47 -4.11
CA THR A 25 8.12 -9.65 -5.13
C THR A 25 9.33 -8.92 -4.55
N ILE A 26 10.30 -8.63 -5.43
CA ILE A 26 11.37 -7.70 -5.14
C ILE A 26 10.83 -6.27 -5.19
N ALA A 27 11.18 -5.46 -4.21
CA ALA A 27 10.78 -4.07 -4.06
C ALA A 27 12.01 -3.14 -3.98
N GLY A 28 11.85 -1.98 -3.35
CA GLY A 28 12.95 -1.08 -3.02
C GLY A 28 13.74 -0.57 -4.22
N SER A 29 15.02 -0.34 -3.97
CA SER A 29 15.96 0.23 -4.93
C SER A 29 16.24 -0.67 -6.13
N ILE A 30 16.17 -2.00 -5.98
CA ILE A 30 16.31 -2.97 -7.06
C ILE A 30 15.13 -2.84 -8.04
N ARG A 31 13.90 -2.77 -7.53
CA ARG A 31 12.70 -2.58 -8.39
C ARG A 31 12.75 -1.26 -9.16
N ARG A 32 13.33 -0.20 -8.58
CA ARG A 32 13.58 1.09 -9.24
C ARG A 32 14.84 1.12 -10.12
N ARG A 33 15.56 -0.01 -10.26
CA ARG A 33 16.79 -0.14 -11.05
C ARG A 33 17.89 0.87 -10.67
N LYS A 34 18.03 1.20 -9.38
CA LYS A 34 19.19 2.00 -8.94
C LYS A 34 20.48 1.22 -9.24
N PRO A 35 21.54 1.87 -9.75
CA PRO A 35 22.78 1.18 -10.09
C PRO A 35 23.46 0.54 -8.87
N TYR A 36 23.31 1.18 -7.70
CA TYR A 36 23.91 0.72 -6.44
C TYR A 36 22.87 0.56 -5.32
N PRO A 37 22.15 -0.57 -5.24
CA PRO A 37 21.32 -0.89 -4.08
C PRO A 37 22.16 -1.01 -2.79
N HIS A 38 21.64 -0.47 -1.69
CA HIS A 38 22.23 -0.58 -0.35
C HIS A 38 21.71 -1.81 0.41
N ASP A 39 20.47 -2.19 0.12
CA ASP A 39 19.72 -3.28 0.72
C ASP A 39 18.84 -3.97 -0.34
N ILE A 40 18.36 -5.15 0.02
CA ILE A 40 17.40 -5.93 -0.76
C ILE A 40 16.07 -5.89 0.00
N GLU A 41 15.02 -5.40 -0.65
CA GLU A 41 13.67 -5.40 -0.08
C GLU A 41 12.81 -6.46 -0.76
N LEU A 42 12.17 -7.32 0.04
CA LEU A 42 11.18 -8.30 -0.43
C LEU A 42 9.83 -8.02 0.22
N LEU A 43 8.78 -7.91 -0.59
CA LEU A 43 7.41 -7.79 -0.12
C LEU A 43 6.68 -9.13 -0.31
N CYS A 44 6.11 -9.65 0.77
CA CYS A 44 5.53 -10.98 0.85
C CYS A 44 4.09 -10.93 1.40
N VAL A 45 3.20 -11.77 0.85
CA VAL A 45 1.96 -12.22 1.49
C VAL A 45 2.22 -13.64 2.00
N PRO A 46 2.38 -13.86 3.32
CA PRO A 46 2.68 -15.18 3.86
C PRO A 46 1.55 -16.18 3.64
N LYS A 47 1.88 -17.47 3.49
CA LYS A 47 0.91 -18.56 3.69
C LYS A 47 0.83 -18.90 5.17
N TYR A 48 -0.37 -19.24 5.61
CA TYR A 48 -0.61 -19.80 6.94
C TYR A 48 -1.17 -21.20 6.79
N VAL A 49 -0.58 -22.16 7.51
CA VAL A 49 -1.03 -23.57 7.56
C VAL A 49 -1.25 -23.91 9.02
N ASP A 50 -2.47 -24.30 9.38
CA ASP A 50 -2.88 -24.58 10.77
C ASP A 50 -2.51 -23.47 11.77
N GLY A 51 -2.59 -22.21 11.31
CA GLY A 51 -2.25 -21.02 12.09
C GLY A 51 -0.76 -20.65 12.14
N ALA A 52 0.14 -21.48 11.60
CA ALA A 52 1.56 -21.20 11.55
C ALA A 52 1.95 -20.30 10.35
N ASP A 53 2.76 -19.26 10.59
CA ASP A 53 3.34 -18.41 9.53
C ASP A 53 4.45 -19.17 8.80
N MET A 54 4.14 -19.67 7.60
CA MET A 54 5.08 -20.47 6.81
C MET A 54 6.27 -19.64 6.32
N LEU A 55 6.10 -18.33 6.12
CA LEU A 55 7.19 -17.44 5.73
C LEU A 55 8.19 -17.31 6.86
N ASP A 56 7.71 -17.09 8.10
CA ASP A 56 8.58 -17.01 9.27
C ASP A 56 9.35 -18.32 9.46
N ALA A 57 8.66 -19.46 9.43
CA ALA A 57 9.28 -20.78 9.52
C ALA A 57 10.38 -20.98 8.46
N LYS A 58 10.11 -20.57 7.21
CA LYS A 58 11.11 -20.66 6.13
C LYS A 58 12.31 -19.75 6.37
N ILE A 59 12.09 -18.54 6.88
CA ILE A 59 13.16 -17.63 7.26
C ILE A 59 14.00 -18.20 8.40
N GLN A 60 13.38 -18.82 9.42
CA GLN A 60 14.14 -19.48 10.50
C GLN A 60 15.00 -20.63 9.95
N THR A 61 14.49 -21.40 8.97
CA THR A 61 15.30 -22.41 8.29
C THR A 61 16.51 -21.80 7.58
N MET A 62 16.32 -20.68 6.87
CA MET A 62 17.42 -19.97 6.20
C MET A 62 18.45 -19.41 7.19
N ILE A 63 18.02 -19.00 8.39
CA ILE A 63 18.91 -18.57 9.46
C ILE A 63 19.69 -19.75 10.03
N TYR A 64 19.03 -20.89 10.24
CA TYR A 64 19.66 -22.11 10.74
C TYR A 64 20.77 -22.63 9.82
N TYR A 65 20.63 -22.45 8.51
CA TYR A 65 21.65 -22.82 7.51
C TYR A 65 22.64 -21.71 7.17
N ASP A 66 22.75 -20.67 8.02
CA ASP A 66 23.67 -19.54 7.84
C ASP A 66 23.55 -18.82 6.47
N MET A 67 22.37 -18.88 5.84
CA MET A 67 22.08 -18.08 4.65
C MET A 67 21.70 -16.65 5.03
N LEU A 68 20.96 -16.49 6.13
CA LEU A 68 20.53 -15.22 6.68
C LEU A 68 20.97 -15.09 8.14
N GLY A 69 21.29 -13.86 8.55
CA GLY A 69 21.58 -13.50 9.94
C GLY A 69 20.66 -12.40 10.43
N TYR A 70 20.49 -12.28 11.74
CA TYR A 70 19.75 -11.15 12.32
C TYR A 70 20.53 -9.84 12.16
N ARG A 71 19.84 -8.78 11.73
CA ARG A 71 20.38 -7.42 11.84
C ARG A 71 20.18 -6.90 13.26
N LEU A 72 21.23 -6.35 13.86
CA LEU A 72 21.18 -5.71 15.18
C LEU A 72 21.00 -4.20 15.04
N ASN A 73 20.24 -3.59 15.95
CA ASN A 73 20.15 -2.13 16.07
C ASN A 73 21.34 -1.57 16.88
N LYS A 74 21.39 -0.25 17.06
CA LYS A 74 22.44 0.43 17.82
C LYS A 74 22.56 -0.03 19.29
N LEU A 75 21.51 -0.62 19.84
CA LEU A 75 21.45 -1.16 21.20
C LEU A 75 21.76 -2.67 21.25
N GLY A 76 22.21 -3.26 20.14
CA GLY A 76 22.51 -4.69 20.04
C GLY A 76 21.28 -5.60 19.97
N SER A 77 20.07 -5.05 19.91
CA SER A 77 18.83 -5.84 19.82
C SER A 77 18.52 -6.22 18.37
N LYS A 78 18.00 -7.44 18.17
CA LYS A 78 17.58 -7.93 16.86
C LYS A 78 16.43 -7.08 16.30
N VAL A 79 16.47 -6.77 15.01
CA VAL A 79 15.39 -6.05 14.33
C VAL A 79 14.51 -7.03 13.58
N TYR A 80 13.75 -7.81 14.33
CA TYR A 80 12.91 -8.88 13.79
C TYR A 80 11.53 -8.84 14.43
N GLY A 81 10.50 -8.71 13.61
CA GLY A 81 9.11 -8.69 14.07
C GLY A 81 8.16 -9.26 13.03
N PRO A 82 6.86 -9.38 13.37
CA PRO A 82 5.89 -10.11 12.55
C PRO A 82 5.74 -9.53 11.13
N LYS A 83 5.72 -8.20 11.01
CA LYS A 83 5.58 -7.50 9.71
C LYS A 83 6.90 -7.08 9.06
N ASN A 84 7.94 -6.85 9.87
CA ASN A 84 9.20 -6.29 9.44
C ASN A 84 10.34 -7.18 9.95
N LYS A 85 10.97 -7.91 9.03
CA LYS A 85 12.03 -8.87 9.33
C LYS A 85 13.32 -8.37 8.67
N LEU A 86 14.15 -7.69 9.46
CA LEU A 86 15.35 -7.02 8.97
C LEU A 86 16.55 -7.92 9.27
N LEU A 87 17.18 -8.39 8.20
CA LEU A 87 18.18 -9.44 8.21
C LEU A 87 19.42 -8.98 7.45
N VAL A 88 20.44 -9.83 7.42
CA VAL A 88 21.62 -9.71 6.58
C VAL A 88 21.80 -11.02 5.83
N HIS A 89 22.15 -10.96 4.55
CA HIS A 89 22.59 -12.13 3.81
C HIS A 89 24.06 -12.40 4.17
N ILE A 90 24.31 -13.49 4.88
CA ILE A 90 25.62 -13.76 5.49
C ILE A 90 26.75 -13.79 4.46
N PRO A 91 26.62 -14.49 3.30
CA PRO A 91 27.72 -14.58 2.34
C PRO A 91 28.16 -13.25 1.74
N SER A 92 27.25 -12.28 1.59
CA SER A 92 27.55 -11.01 0.92
C SER A 92 27.54 -9.78 1.84
N GLY A 93 27.08 -9.94 3.08
CA GLY A 93 26.92 -8.84 4.05
C GLY A 93 25.85 -7.81 3.70
N ILE A 94 25.04 -8.01 2.65
CA ILE A 94 24.01 -7.04 2.26
C ILE A 94 22.77 -7.18 3.16
N GLY A 95 22.17 -6.05 3.54
CA GLY A 95 20.91 -6.05 4.28
C GLY A 95 19.77 -6.65 3.47
N ILE A 96 18.97 -7.51 4.10
CA ILE A 96 17.76 -8.11 3.52
C ILE A 96 16.58 -7.70 4.39
N ASP A 97 15.68 -6.89 3.85
CA ASP A 97 14.49 -6.42 4.53
C ASP A 97 13.27 -7.13 3.95
N ILE A 98 12.71 -8.07 4.72
CA ILE A 98 11.52 -8.84 4.33
C ILE A 98 10.30 -8.26 5.02
N PHE A 99 9.31 -7.89 4.22
CA PHE A 99 8.09 -7.23 4.66
C PHE A 99 6.88 -8.11 4.42
N SER A 100 6.12 -8.40 5.48
CA SER A 100 4.89 -9.16 5.40
C SER A 100 3.68 -8.23 5.31
N THR A 101 2.75 -8.52 4.39
CA THR A 101 1.49 -7.82 4.20
C THR A 101 0.35 -8.81 3.90
N THR A 102 -0.87 -8.32 3.74
CA THR A 102 -2.03 -9.10 3.29
C THR A 102 -2.31 -8.87 1.81
N ALA A 103 -3.10 -9.74 1.18
CA ALA A 103 -3.55 -9.54 -0.19
C ALA A 103 -4.30 -8.20 -0.38
N GLU A 104 -5.11 -7.81 0.61
CA GLU A 104 -5.86 -6.54 0.62
C GLU A 104 -4.92 -5.31 0.65
N CYS A 105 -3.88 -5.33 1.50
CA CYS A 105 -2.95 -4.22 1.63
C CYS A 105 -1.81 -4.24 0.58
N TRP A 106 -1.77 -5.24 -0.30
CA TRP A 106 -0.68 -5.45 -1.25
C TRP A 106 -0.39 -4.22 -2.15
N PRO A 107 -1.37 -3.57 -2.78
CA PRO A 107 -1.09 -2.45 -3.69
C PRO A 107 -0.38 -1.28 -2.99
N VAL A 108 -0.83 -0.95 -1.78
CA VAL A 108 -0.27 0.13 -0.96
C VAL A 108 1.11 -0.23 -0.46
N ALA A 109 1.26 -1.44 0.08
CA ALA A 109 2.56 -1.93 0.53
C ALA A 109 3.57 -1.95 -0.62
N LEU A 110 3.16 -2.34 -1.83
CA LEU A 110 4.04 -2.32 -3.00
C LEU A 110 4.49 -0.90 -3.36
N VAL A 111 3.60 0.10 -3.32
CA VAL A 111 3.99 1.51 -3.53
C VAL A 111 5.00 1.95 -2.47
N VAL A 112 4.68 1.73 -1.19
CA VAL A 112 5.52 2.17 -0.06
C VAL A 112 6.90 1.51 -0.10
N ARG A 113 6.96 0.19 -0.28
CA ARG A 113 8.22 -0.56 -0.38
C ARG A 113 8.95 -0.31 -1.68
N THR A 114 8.25 0.05 -2.76
CA THR A 114 8.94 0.52 -3.96
C THR A 114 9.60 1.87 -3.71
N GLY A 115 9.03 2.77 -2.91
CA GLY A 115 9.62 4.07 -2.58
C GLY A 115 9.94 4.95 -3.80
N GLY A 116 10.86 5.92 -3.72
CA GLY A 116 11.81 6.21 -2.64
C GLY A 116 11.28 7.09 -1.50
N GLU A 117 12.15 7.39 -0.52
CA GLU A 117 11.78 8.15 0.69
C GLU A 117 11.10 9.48 0.39
N ARG A 118 11.64 10.26 -0.56
CA ARG A 118 11.04 11.54 -0.99
C ARG A 118 9.62 11.35 -1.53
N THR A 119 9.43 10.35 -2.38
CA THR A 119 8.12 10.03 -2.98
C THR A 119 7.11 9.64 -1.91
N ASN A 120 7.50 8.79 -0.96
CA ASN A 120 6.62 8.39 0.14
C ASN A 120 6.25 9.57 1.05
N LYS A 121 7.22 10.44 1.34
CA LYS A 121 6.98 11.69 2.09
C LYS A 121 5.99 12.59 1.34
N GLU A 122 6.19 12.79 0.04
CA GLU A 122 5.30 13.61 -0.77
C GLU A 122 3.87 13.04 -0.79
N ILE A 123 3.70 11.73 -0.99
CA ILE A 123 2.39 11.07 -0.90
C ILE A 123 1.73 11.34 0.45
N ALA A 124 2.46 11.19 1.55
CA ALA A 124 1.96 11.45 2.89
C ALA A 124 1.59 12.94 3.10
N PHE A 125 2.44 13.87 2.66
CA PHE A 125 2.17 15.31 2.75
C PHE A 125 0.94 15.70 1.94
N ARG A 126 0.83 15.24 0.69
CA ARG A 126 -0.35 15.48 -0.16
C ARG A 126 -1.63 14.90 0.44
N ALA A 127 -1.54 13.76 1.13
CA ALA A 127 -2.68 13.21 1.86
C ALA A 127 -3.11 14.15 2.98
N ILE A 128 -2.17 14.64 3.79
CA ILE A 128 -2.42 15.59 4.88
C ILE A 128 -3.02 16.89 4.35
N GLU A 129 -2.46 17.48 3.29
CA GLU A 129 -2.99 18.67 2.61
C GLU A 129 -4.47 18.50 2.19
N ARG A 130 -4.89 17.26 1.92
CA ARG A 130 -6.25 16.91 1.50
C ARG A 130 -7.13 16.41 2.65
N GLY A 131 -6.71 16.59 3.91
CA GLY A 131 -7.44 16.12 5.09
C GLY A 131 -7.53 14.59 5.18
N MET A 132 -6.57 13.89 4.57
CA MET A 132 -6.48 12.44 4.54
C MET A 132 -5.29 11.94 5.37
N ARG A 133 -5.45 10.77 5.95
CA ARG A 133 -4.41 9.98 6.59
C ARG A 133 -3.98 8.85 5.66
N PHE A 134 -2.68 8.81 5.34
CA PHE A 134 -2.09 7.70 4.60
C PHE A 134 -1.64 6.58 5.54
N HIS A 135 -2.14 5.37 5.31
CA HIS A 135 -1.85 4.15 6.07
C HIS A 135 -0.86 3.28 5.31
N ALA A 136 0.44 3.50 5.52
CA ALA A 136 1.51 2.81 4.80
C ALA A 136 1.53 1.27 4.98
N TYR A 137 0.96 0.76 6.08
CA TYR A 137 0.79 -0.68 6.37
C TYR A 137 -0.65 -1.17 6.24
N GLY A 138 -1.54 -0.31 5.69
CA GLY A 138 -2.97 -0.55 5.62
C GLY A 138 -3.50 -0.40 4.19
N ARG A 139 -4.79 -0.07 4.10
CA ARG A 139 -5.55 -0.06 2.83
C ARG A 139 -5.40 1.23 2.01
N GLY A 140 -4.46 2.10 2.38
CA GLY A 140 -4.18 3.34 1.63
C GLY A 140 -4.62 4.56 2.41
N PHE A 141 -5.53 5.35 1.88
CA PHE A 141 -5.92 6.63 2.48
C PHE A 141 -7.26 6.51 3.21
N THR A 142 -7.37 7.13 4.37
CA THR A 142 -8.67 7.46 4.98
C THR A 142 -8.79 8.97 5.08
N ARG A 143 -10.01 9.52 5.12
CA ARG A 143 -10.18 10.83 5.75
C ARG A 143 -9.93 10.69 7.26
N ALA A 144 -9.71 11.80 7.95
CA ALA A 144 -9.37 11.79 9.38
C ALA A 144 -10.36 11.01 10.28
N ASP A 145 -11.62 10.82 9.85
CA ASP A 145 -12.69 10.21 10.65
C ASP A 145 -13.16 8.82 10.17
N GLY A 146 -12.69 8.33 9.01
CA GLY A 146 -13.01 7.01 8.47
C GLY A 146 -14.50 6.68 8.24
N SER A 147 -15.40 7.62 8.50
CA SER A 147 -16.86 7.45 8.53
C SER A 147 -17.61 8.77 8.38
N ALA A 148 -16.90 9.89 8.23
CA ALA A 148 -17.52 11.20 8.16
C ALA A 148 -17.06 12.06 6.96
N ALA A 149 -17.94 12.98 6.63
CA ALA A 149 -17.75 14.07 5.69
C ALA A 149 -18.02 15.38 6.44
N ILE A 150 -17.28 16.43 6.12
CA ILE A 150 -17.61 17.78 6.60
C ILE A 150 -18.57 18.41 5.59
N ARG A 151 -19.74 18.86 6.05
CA ARG A 151 -20.81 19.47 5.24
C ARG A 151 -21.11 20.89 5.69
N LYS A 152 -21.54 21.74 4.76
CA LYS A 152 -22.16 23.04 5.06
C LYS A 152 -23.62 22.80 5.42
N ILE A 153 -24.04 23.27 6.59
CA ILE A 153 -25.40 23.13 7.11
C ILE A 153 -26.00 24.53 7.27
N ASP A 154 -27.19 24.71 6.74
CA ASP A 154 -27.99 25.92 6.84
C ASP A 154 -28.37 26.18 8.31
N VAL A 155 -28.15 27.41 8.79
CA VAL A 155 -28.36 27.75 10.21
C VAL A 155 -29.84 27.77 10.58
N GLU A 156 -30.71 28.19 9.66
CA GLU A 156 -32.15 28.33 9.91
C GLU A 156 -32.86 26.97 9.87
N THR A 157 -32.52 26.13 8.89
CA THR A 157 -33.25 24.87 8.65
C THR A 157 -32.58 23.63 9.23
N GLY A 158 -31.27 23.69 9.52
CA GLY A 158 -30.50 22.54 9.99
C GLY A 158 -30.22 21.46 8.93
N ASP A 159 -30.58 21.71 7.67
CA ASP A 159 -30.34 20.83 6.51
C ASP A 159 -29.05 21.23 5.75
N VAL A 160 -28.61 20.45 4.78
CA VAL A 160 -27.46 20.75 3.92
C VAL A 160 -27.68 22.08 3.18
N ALA A 161 -26.74 23.00 3.34
CA ALA A 161 -26.79 24.34 2.75
C ALA A 161 -26.91 24.28 1.22
N ARG A 162 -27.81 25.11 0.68
CA ARG A 162 -28.11 25.21 -0.74
C ARG A 162 -27.58 26.52 -1.31
N HIS A 163 -27.70 26.71 -2.62
CA HIS A 163 -27.30 27.95 -3.28
C HIS A 163 -28.10 29.20 -2.82
N THR A 164 -29.24 28.98 -2.15
CA THR A 164 -30.09 30.02 -1.56
C THR A 164 -29.82 30.27 -0.07
N THR A 165 -28.95 29.48 0.56
CA THR A 165 -28.66 29.61 1.99
C THR A 165 -27.85 30.89 2.24
N LEU A 166 -28.42 31.80 3.02
CA LEU A 166 -27.79 33.09 3.37
C LEU A 166 -26.73 32.94 4.47
N GLU A 167 -26.94 32.04 5.44
CA GLU A 167 -26.00 31.75 6.54
C GLU A 167 -25.85 30.24 6.79
N TRP A 168 -24.61 29.77 6.98
CA TRP A 168 -24.30 28.35 7.16
C TRP A 168 -23.08 28.11 8.07
N VAL A 169 -22.97 26.88 8.60
CA VAL A 169 -21.85 26.41 9.43
C VAL A 169 -21.31 25.06 8.93
N PHE A 170 -20.05 24.73 9.25
CA PHE A 170 -19.50 23.40 8.96
C PHE A 170 -19.82 22.41 10.11
N LYS A 171 -20.32 21.21 9.77
CA LYS A 171 -20.55 20.11 10.71
C LYS A 171 -20.05 18.78 10.16
N GLU A 172 -19.62 17.89 11.07
CA GLU A 172 -19.34 16.49 10.75
C GLU A 172 -20.63 15.72 10.42
N TRP A 173 -20.55 14.79 9.47
CA TRP A 173 -21.69 14.08 8.89
C TRP A 173 -21.34 12.65 8.56
N GLY A 174 -22.14 11.66 8.98
CA GLY A 174 -21.92 10.25 8.66
C GLY A 174 -22.04 9.95 7.16
N CYS A 175 -21.00 9.40 6.55
CA CYS A 175 -20.94 9.18 5.10
C CYS A 175 -20.93 7.67 4.77
N ASP A 176 -22.10 7.03 4.95
CA ASP A 176 -22.34 5.66 4.51
C ASP A 176 -22.99 5.66 3.10
N PRO A 177 -22.34 5.12 2.06
CA PRO A 177 -22.85 5.18 0.69
C PRO A 177 -24.12 4.37 0.43
N ASP A 178 -24.51 3.45 1.32
CA ASP A 178 -25.71 2.61 1.17
C ASP A 178 -26.90 3.16 1.97
N THR A 179 -26.64 3.91 3.05
CA THR A 179 -27.70 4.54 3.87
C THR A 179 -27.72 6.07 3.79
N CYS A 180 -26.90 6.71 2.95
CA CYS A 180 -26.86 8.18 2.83
C CYS A 180 -28.14 8.73 2.18
N GLU A 181 -28.94 9.43 2.97
CA GLU A 181 -30.17 10.12 2.54
C GLU A 181 -29.91 11.09 1.38
N GLN A 182 -28.80 11.83 1.40
CA GLN A 182 -28.47 12.78 0.33
C GLN A 182 -28.13 12.09 -0.99
N TYR A 183 -27.58 10.87 -0.93
CA TYR A 183 -27.39 10.05 -2.13
C TYR A 183 -28.74 9.58 -2.68
N LEU A 184 -29.66 9.17 -1.80
CA LEU A 184 -31.03 8.77 -2.16
C LEU A 184 -31.82 9.95 -2.76
N GLU A 185 -31.68 11.14 -2.20
CA GLU A 185 -32.31 12.39 -2.67
C GLU A 185 -31.59 13.04 -3.86
N LYS A 186 -30.54 12.40 -4.40
CA LYS A 186 -29.73 12.87 -5.53
C LYS A 186 -29.00 14.20 -5.30
N GLN A 187 -28.83 14.60 -4.04
CA GLN A 187 -28.03 15.75 -3.60
C GLN A 187 -26.53 15.39 -3.42
N CYS A 188 -26.20 14.09 -3.48
CA CYS A 188 -24.84 13.54 -3.44
C CYS A 188 -24.65 12.52 -4.58
N ARG A 189 -23.41 12.28 -5.01
CA ARG A 189 -23.08 11.30 -6.06
C ARG A 189 -21.92 10.40 -5.67
N ARG A 190 -22.00 9.12 -6.05
CA ARG A 190 -20.87 8.19 -5.97
C ARG A 190 -19.78 8.65 -6.95
N VAL A 191 -18.55 8.73 -6.47
CA VAL A 191 -17.36 9.07 -7.26
C VAL A 191 -16.34 7.97 -7.05
N MET A 192 -15.79 7.42 -8.12
CA MET A 192 -14.60 6.57 -8.08
C MET A 192 -13.39 7.40 -8.47
N ASN A 193 -12.31 7.24 -7.70
CA ASN A 193 -10.99 7.76 -8.05
C ASN A 193 -10.07 6.55 -8.25
N LEU A 194 -9.57 6.34 -9.45
CA LEU A 194 -8.57 5.32 -9.75
C LEU A 194 -7.19 5.96 -9.79
N LEU A 195 -6.33 5.53 -8.88
CA LEU A 195 -4.92 5.92 -8.84
C LEU A 195 -4.05 4.82 -9.44
N PHE A 196 -3.23 5.15 -10.44
CA PHE A 196 -2.37 4.18 -11.12
C PHE A 196 -1.03 4.78 -11.52
N PHE A 197 -0.04 3.91 -11.68
CA PHE A 197 1.32 4.29 -12.02
C PHE A 197 1.66 3.80 -13.43
N MET A 198 2.22 4.69 -14.26
CA MET A 198 2.69 4.37 -15.61
C MET A 198 4.22 4.47 -15.64
N PRO A 199 4.95 3.34 -15.54
CA PRO A 199 6.40 3.33 -15.36
C PRO A 199 7.19 3.86 -16.56
N ASP A 200 6.66 3.71 -17.77
CA ASP A 200 7.34 4.05 -19.02
C ASP A 200 7.01 5.47 -19.51
N VAL A 201 6.12 6.18 -18.82
CA VAL A 201 5.77 7.57 -19.15
C VAL A 201 6.75 8.51 -18.45
N PRO A 202 7.50 9.37 -19.17
CA PRO A 202 8.43 10.31 -18.58
C PRO A 202 7.76 11.23 -17.56
N GLY A 203 8.21 11.16 -16.31
CA GLY A 203 7.66 11.91 -15.19
C GLY A 203 7.72 11.12 -13.89
N VAL A 204 7.50 11.80 -12.77
CA VAL A 204 7.31 11.15 -11.46
C VAL A 204 5.90 11.48 -11.02
N GLY A 205 5.00 10.50 -11.01
CA GLY A 205 3.63 10.75 -10.62
C GLY A 205 2.75 9.51 -10.54
N VAL A 206 1.78 9.57 -9.65
CA VAL A 206 0.60 8.71 -9.66
C VAL A 206 -0.48 9.44 -10.45
N TRP A 207 -1.04 8.78 -11.44
CA TRP A 207 -2.11 9.31 -12.28
C TRP A 207 -3.46 9.02 -11.64
N GLN A 208 -4.38 9.96 -11.76
CA GLN A 208 -5.72 9.89 -11.17
C GLN A 208 -6.77 9.98 -12.27
N LEU A 209 -7.71 9.03 -12.29
CA LEU A 209 -8.91 9.08 -13.10
C LEU A 209 -10.14 9.13 -12.19
N ASP A 210 -10.96 10.16 -12.38
CA ASP A 210 -12.15 10.38 -11.58
C ASP A 210 -13.39 10.17 -12.44
N THR A 211 -14.36 9.41 -11.95
CA THR A 211 -15.64 9.24 -12.62
C THR A 211 -16.79 9.19 -11.64
N THR A 212 -17.92 9.75 -12.08
CA THR A 212 -19.21 9.71 -11.39
C THR A 212 -20.20 8.77 -12.07
N SER A 213 -19.83 8.23 -13.24
CA SER A 213 -20.68 7.32 -14.00
C SER A 213 -20.65 5.94 -13.36
N PHE A 214 -21.81 5.48 -12.87
CA PHE A 214 -21.95 4.13 -12.34
C PHE A 214 -21.43 3.07 -13.32
N TYR A 215 -21.76 3.20 -14.62
CA TYR A 215 -21.29 2.28 -15.65
C TYR A 215 -19.77 2.30 -15.80
N SER A 216 -19.14 3.47 -15.75
CA SER A 216 -17.67 3.55 -15.78
C SER A 216 -17.04 2.93 -14.54
N ILE A 217 -17.62 3.14 -13.36
CA ILE A 217 -17.17 2.52 -12.11
C ILE A 217 -17.24 1.00 -12.21
N VAL A 218 -18.40 0.47 -12.63
CA VAL A 218 -18.61 -0.97 -12.80
C VAL A 218 -17.67 -1.53 -13.87
N ASN A 219 -17.52 -0.84 -15.00
CA ASN A 219 -16.65 -1.29 -16.09
C ASN A 219 -15.18 -1.33 -15.66
N VAL A 220 -14.69 -0.27 -15.00
CA VAL A 220 -13.31 -0.24 -14.49
C VAL A 220 -13.08 -1.37 -13.49
N ASN A 221 -13.98 -1.54 -12.51
CA ASN A 221 -13.86 -2.64 -11.54
C ASN A 221 -13.91 -4.02 -12.21
N SER A 222 -14.80 -4.21 -13.19
CA SER A 222 -14.94 -5.46 -13.95
C SER A 222 -13.69 -5.76 -14.79
N CYS A 223 -13.11 -4.75 -15.44
CA CYS A 223 -11.86 -4.87 -16.18
C CYS A 223 -10.69 -5.21 -15.24
N VAL A 224 -10.60 -4.54 -14.09
CA VAL A 224 -9.59 -4.85 -13.06
C VAL A 224 -9.72 -6.29 -12.60
N ASP A 225 -10.95 -6.77 -12.35
CA ASP A 225 -11.20 -8.15 -11.93
C ASP A 225 -10.91 -9.17 -13.04
N LEU A 226 -11.22 -8.85 -14.30
CA LEU A 226 -10.84 -9.67 -15.46
C LEU A 226 -9.32 -9.79 -15.57
N ILE A 227 -8.60 -8.67 -15.47
CA ILE A 227 -7.12 -8.66 -15.51
C ILE A 227 -6.55 -9.48 -14.36
N ARG A 228 -7.08 -9.33 -13.14
CA ARG A 228 -6.67 -10.15 -11.98
C ARG A 228 -6.81 -11.65 -12.26
N ARG A 229 -7.96 -12.06 -12.80
CA ARG A 229 -8.23 -13.46 -13.16
C ARG A 229 -7.30 -13.98 -14.26
N LEU A 230 -7.07 -13.19 -15.31
CA LEU A 230 -6.18 -13.57 -16.42
C LEU A 230 -4.71 -13.64 -16.00
N CYS A 231 -4.27 -12.72 -15.15
CA CYS A 231 -2.89 -12.66 -14.68
C CYS A 231 -2.61 -13.57 -13.46
N GLY A 232 -3.63 -14.26 -12.93
CA GLY A 232 -3.51 -15.13 -11.76
C GLY A 232 -3.06 -14.40 -10.49
N ARG A 233 -3.46 -13.14 -10.31
CA ARG A 233 -2.98 -12.25 -9.24
C ARG A 233 -4.07 -11.42 -8.61
#